data_AF-A0A264VLV4-F1
#
_entry.id   AF-A0A264VLV4-F1
#
_cell.length_a   1.000
_cell.length_b   1.000
_cell.length_c   1.000
_cell.angle_alpha   90.00
_cell.angle_beta   90.00
_cell.angle_gamma   90.00
#
_symmetry.space_group_name_H-M   'P 1'
#
loop_
_entity.id
_entity.type
_entity.pdbx_description
1 polymer ?
#
loop_
_entity_poly.entity_id
_entity_poly.type
_entity_poly.pdbx_seq_one_letter_code
_entity_poly.pdbx_strand_id
1 'polypeptide(L)' 'MLEYSVGSSLSRDDLYAELSFNDVQWGEISLSEDKKEVKIIIYPDSDFLEFNYSEFLLLIEKAKDHLLRLEPLV' A
#
# COMPACT_ATOMS: atom_id res chain seq x y z
N MET A 1 8.53 6.38 -19.92
CA MET A 1 7.64 7.14 -19.02
C MET A 1 6.83 6.10 -18.29
N LEU A 2 6.76 6.13 -16.96
CA LEU A 2 5.86 5.23 -16.24
C LEU A 2 4.44 5.72 -16.56
N GLU A 3 3.68 4.93 -17.31
CA GLU A 3 2.28 5.23 -17.56
C GLU A 3 1.47 4.70 -16.36
N TYR A 4 0.33 5.29 -16.06
CA TYR A 4 -0.56 4.77 -15.03
C TYR A 4 -2.00 5.03 -15.45
N SER A 5 -2.87 4.07 -15.15
CA SER A 5 -4.29 4.14 -15.51
C SER A 5 -5.14 3.91 -14.28
N VAL A 6 -5.84 4.95 -13.83
CA VAL A 6 -6.81 4.83 -12.75
C VAL A 6 -8.12 4.28 -13.35
N GLY A 7 -8.41 3.01 -13.09
CA GLY A 7 -9.65 2.36 -13.51
C GLY A 7 -10.51 1.99 -12.30
N SER A 8 -11.82 2.22 -12.35
CA SER A 8 -12.77 1.67 -11.38
C SER A 8 -13.34 0.36 -11.91
N SER A 9 -13.23 -0.74 -11.16
CA SER A 9 -13.87 -2.00 -11.56
C SER A 9 -15.35 -2.00 -11.17
N LEU A 10 -16.24 -2.42 -12.09
CA LEU A 10 -17.65 -2.65 -11.78
C LEU A 10 -17.89 -3.87 -10.89
N SER A 11 -16.86 -4.71 -10.68
CA SER A 11 -16.93 -5.93 -9.88
C SER A 11 -16.23 -5.81 -8.53
N ARG A 12 -15.66 -4.64 -8.21
CA ARG A 12 -15.03 -4.39 -6.91
C ARG A 12 -15.69 -3.17 -6.27
N ASP A 13 -16.03 -3.30 -4.99
CA ASP A 13 -16.60 -2.22 -4.19
C ASP A 13 -15.51 -1.27 -3.62
N ASP A 14 -14.23 -1.61 -3.81
CA ASP A 14 -13.09 -0.79 -3.40
C ASP A 14 -12.67 0.22 -4.48
N LEU A 15 -12.11 1.36 -4.06
CA LEU A 15 -11.49 2.30 -5.00
C LEU A 15 -10.17 1.69 -5.44
N TYR A 16 -10.06 1.41 -6.73
CA TYR A 16 -8.94 0.70 -7.34
C TYR A 16 -8.24 1.61 -8.36
N ALA A 17 -6.92 1.43 -8.51
CA ALA A 17 -6.12 2.03 -9.57
C ALA A 17 -5.10 1.00 -10.05
N GLU A 18 -4.95 0.90 -11.37
CA GLU A 18 -4.02 -0.03 -12.00
C GLU A 18 -2.71 0.69 -12.36
N LEU A 19 -1.59 0.03 -12.07
CA LEU A 19 -0.26 0.48 -12.48
C LEU A 19 0.15 -0.36 -13.69
N SER A 20 0.28 0.28 -14.84
CA SER A 20 0.52 -0.38 -16.13
C SER A 20 1.74 0.22 -16.84
N PHE A 21 2.46 -0.57 -17.63
CA PHE A 21 3.57 -0.10 -18.44
C PHE A 21 3.55 -0.89 -19.75
N ASN A 22 3.38 -0.20 -20.88
CA ASN A 22 3.18 -0.83 -22.20
C ASN A 22 2.05 -1.88 -22.20
N ASP A 23 0.87 -1.52 -21.69
CA ASP A 23 -0.31 -2.40 -21.58
C ASP A 23 -0.12 -3.65 -20.69
N VAL A 24 0.99 -3.72 -19.93
CA VAL A 24 1.24 -4.77 -18.94
C VAL A 24 1.01 -4.21 -17.55
N GLN A 25 0.07 -4.78 -16.80
CA GLN A 25 -0.10 -4.47 -15.39
C GLN A 25 1.11 -4.94 -14.59
N TRP A 26 1.74 -4.02 -13.87
CA TRP A 26 2.87 -4.29 -12.97
C TRP A 26 2.57 -3.92 -11.52
N GLY A 27 1.36 -3.44 -11.23
CA GLY A 27 0.89 -3.25 -9.87
C GLY A 27 -0.55 -2.76 -9.77
N GLU A 28 -0.99 -2.57 -8.54
CA GLU A 28 -2.27 -1.99 -8.20
C GLU A 28 -2.21 -1.22 -6.88
N ILE A 29 -3.11 -0.24 -6.76
CA ILE A 29 -3.38 0.48 -5.54
C ILE A 29 -4.87 0.30 -5.26
N SER A 30 -5.23 -0.17 -4.06
CA SER A 30 -6.61 -0.23 -3.62
C SER A 30 -6.81 0.50 -2.30
N LEU A 31 -7.96 1.14 -2.18
CA LEU A 31 -8.46 1.76 -0.97
C LEU A 31 -9.79 1.09 -0.63
N SER A 32 -9.86 0.50 0.57
CA SER A 32 -11.06 -0.18 1.07
C SER A 32 -12.30 0.73 1.02
N GLU A 33 -13.48 0.14 0.93
CA GLU A 33 -14.76 0.87 0.88
C GLU A 33 -14.94 1.81 2.09
N ASP A 34 -14.51 1.35 3.28
CA ASP A 34 -14.56 2.15 4.51
C ASP A 34 -13.46 3.23 4.59
N LYS A 35 -12.60 3.31 3.57
CA LYS A 35 -11.48 4.24 3.40
C LYS A 35 -10.42 4.17 4.49
N LYS A 36 -10.33 3.05 5.22
CA LYS A 36 -9.37 2.88 6.32
C LYS A 36 -8.11 2.16 5.92
N GLU A 37 -8.15 1.37 4.86
CA GLU A 37 -7.05 0.52 4.45
C GLU A 37 -6.61 0.89 3.03
N VAL A 38 -5.33 1.23 2.89
CA VAL A 38 -4.67 1.38 1.60
C VAL A 38 -3.74 0.20 1.41
N LYS A 39 -3.86 -0.46 0.26
CA LYS A 39 -2.99 -1.53 -0.17
C LYS A 39 -2.31 -1.14 -1.47
N ILE A 40 -1.01 -1.38 -1.56
CA ILE A 40 -0.25 -1.24 -2.80
C ILE A 40 0.37 -2.60 -3.08
N ILE A 41 0.13 -3.15 -4.26
CA ILE A 41 0.72 -4.39 -4.72
C ILE A 41 1.56 -4.10 -5.94
N ILE A 42 2.82 -4.51 -5.94
CA ILE A 42 3.72 -4.45 -7.10
C ILE A 42 4.01 -5.88 -7.53
N TYR A 43 4.02 -6.15 -8.83
CA TYR A 43 4.28 -7.44 -9.44
C TYR A 43 5.68 -7.44 -10.12
N PRO A 44 6.79 -7.52 -9.37
CA PRO A 44 8.12 -7.38 -9.94
C PRO A 44 8.61 -8.58 -10.76
N ASP A 45 7.96 -9.74 -10.77
CA ASP A 45 8.17 -10.88 -11.70
C ASP A 45 7.24 -12.05 -11.27
N SER A 46 7.77 -13.06 -10.58
CA SER A 46 7.06 -14.25 -10.08
C SER A 46 6.53 -14.13 -8.64
N ASP A 47 6.96 -13.08 -7.94
CA ASP A 47 6.48 -12.72 -6.60
C ASP A 47 5.73 -11.39 -6.66
N PHE A 48 5.01 -11.06 -5.58
CA PHE A 48 4.39 -9.76 -5.40
C PHE A 48 4.94 -9.08 -4.13
N LEU A 49 5.08 -7.76 -4.20
CA LEU A 49 5.39 -6.91 -3.06
C LEU A 49 4.11 -6.23 -2.62
N GLU A 50 3.66 -6.57 -1.42
CA GLU A 50 2.49 -5.95 -0.81
C GLU A 50 2.93 -4.93 0.25
N PHE A 51 2.43 -3.72 0.12
CA PHE A 51 2.45 -2.72 1.17
C PHE A 51 1.04 -2.58 1.75
N ASN A 52 0.92 -2.89 3.05
CA ASN A 52 -0.29 -2.68 3.82
C ASN A 52 -0.13 -1.46 4.73
N TYR A 53 -0.92 -0.41 4.51
CA TYR A 53 -0.86 0.81 5.31
C TYR A 53 -1.14 0.58 6.80
N SER A 54 -2.06 -0.32 7.13
CA SER A 54 -2.43 -0.62 8.52
C SER A 54 -1.28 -1.30 9.26
N GLU A 55 -0.59 -2.23 8.60
CA GLU A 55 0.62 -2.86 9.17
C GLU A 55 1.74 -1.86 9.36
N PHE A 56 1.95 -0.97 8.38
CA PHE A 56 2.94 0.10 8.48
C PHE A 56 2.64 1.04 9.66
N LEU A 57 1.39 1.48 9.81
CA LEU A 57 0.98 2.32 10.94
C LEU A 57 1.24 1.63 12.28
N LEU A 58 0.92 0.33 12.40
CA LEU A 58 1.18 -0.43 13.62
C LEU A 58 2.67 -0.45 13.97
N LEU A 59 3.55 -0.57 12.98
CA LEU A 59 5.01 -0.52 13.18
C LEU A 59 5.47 0.86 13.65
N ILE A 60 4.91 1.94 13.09
CA ILE A 60 5.20 3.31 13.51
C ILE A 60 4.76 3.54 14.95
N GLU A 61 3.56 3.09 15.34
CA GLU A 61 3.07 3.20 16.71
C GLU A 61 3.97 2.45 17.70
N LYS A 62 4.40 1.23 17.35
CA LYS A 62 5.37 0.47 18.16
C LYS A 62 6.71 1.21 18.30
N ALA A 63 7.21 1.81 17.22
CA ALA A 63 8.44 2.58 17.26
C ALA A 63 8.31 3.82 18.16
N LYS A 64 7.19 4.55 18.06
CA LYS A 64 6.88 5.69 18.94
C LYS A 64 6.83 5.27 20.40
N ASP A 65 6.12 4.19 20.72
CA ASP A 65 6.02 3.67 22.09
C ASP A 65 7.36 3.20 22.64
N HIS A 66 8.24 2.66 21.78
CA HIS A 66 9.59 2.34 22.18
C HIS A 66 10.39 3.61 22.50
N LEU A 67 10.37 4.62 21.62
CA LEU A 67 11.07 5.89 21.82
C LEU A 67 10.62 6.61 23.11
N LEU A 68 9.33 6.61 23.41
CA LEU A 68 8.78 7.21 24.63
C LEU A 68 9.23 6.52 25.92
N ARG A 69 9.68 5.26 25.83
CA ARG A 69 10.20 4.47 26.96
C ARG A 69 11.72 4.52 27.09
N LEU A 70 12.42 5.13 26.14
CA LEU A 70 13.86 5.29 26.24
C LEU A 70 14.18 6.31 27.33
N GLU A 71 15.01 5.90 28.27
CA GLU A 71 15.64 6.86 29.18
C GLU A 71 16.71 7.65 28.40
N PRO A 72 16.90 8.94 28.71
CA PRO A 72 17.99 9.71 28.15
C PRO A 72 19.33 9.01 28.42
N LEU A 73 20.20 8.99 27.41
CA LEU A 73 21.60 8.60 27.63
C LEU A 73 22.23 9.64 28.59
N VAL A 74 22.48 9.19 29.83
CA VAL A 74 23.21 9.95 30.87
C VAL A 74 24.69 10.01 30.54
#